data_AF-A0A422NKI1-F1
#
_entry.id   AF-A0A422NKI1-F1
#
_cell.length_a   1.000
_cell.length_b   1.000
_cell.length_c   1.000
_cell.angle_alpha   90.00
_cell.angle_beta   90.00
_cell.angle_gamma   90.00
#
_symmetry.space_group_name_H-M   'P 1'
#
loop_
_entity.id
_entity.type
_entity.pdbx_description
1 polymer ?
#
loop_
_entity_poly.entity_id
_entity_poly.type
_entity_poly.pdbx_seq_one_letter_code
_entity_poly.pdbx_strand_id
1 'polypeptide(L)'
;MSTTISWKVTDFCRHFGVEAPVNTAAISPATAHQFFHHLVQKCGIAVDAAAARLRVQNTVEGILQEEGLEDDGAIALDILQGQPTAANAETLREYAVRFLHDRRRLAGAEPPAGKEAGRMQVPAERRQRPRLPEVTGPGALWKALVSMEADLFSTAVELSRRSDELDERETALAARMQAVEAAEAELRQNTSAREQDVWAMQADVGAQQASLLVKTAVLEERRAHLAQTEAALDARATETRREEEALAAERVALQSARATLVVEQAALEQDRRQCEAVAHGFVDRERRLKAAEAMLARAKDDLTAYERSLTLVRGRKSTGKGRGKERS
;
A
#
# COMPACT_ATOMS: atom_id res chain seq x y z
N MET A 1 33.13 -22.69 11.95
CA MET A 1 33.43 -21.57 12.85
C MET A 1 32.18 -20.73 12.95
N SER A 2 31.43 -20.85 14.05
CA SER A 2 30.17 -20.12 14.22
C SER A 2 30.45 -18.63 14.35
N THR A 3 30.01 -17.86 13.36
CA THR A 3 29.98 -16.40 13.40
C THR A 3 28.94 -15.97 14.43
N THR A 4 29.38 -15.66 15.65
CA THR A 4 28.52 -15.19 16.73
C THR A 4 28.17 -13.72 16.52
N ILE A 5 26.92 -13.48 16.16
CA ILE A 5 26.30 -12.16 16.08
C ILE A 5 26.03 -11.69 17.51
N SER A 6 26.37 -10.44 17.83
CA SER A 6 26.09 -9.85 19.15
C SER A 6 24.58 -9.91 19.45
N TRP A 7 24.21 -10.40 20.63
CA TRP A 7 22.80 -10.55 21.03
C TRP A 7 22.02 -9.23 20.96
N LYS A 8 22.69 -8.08 21.17
CA LYS A 8 22.09 -6.75 21.03
C LYS A 8 21.63 -6.46 19.60
N VAL A 9 22.41 -6.90 18.62
CA VAL A 9 22.08 -6.77 17.19
C VAL A 9 20.91 -7.68 16.84
N THR A 10 20.92 -8.91 17.36
CA THR A 10 19.82 -9.87 17.20
C THR A 10 18.51 -9.35 17.79
N ASP A 11 18.54 -8.82 19.01
CA ASP A 11 17.36 -8.22 19.66
C ASP A 11 16.84 -7.01 18.89
N PHE A 12 17.73 -6.11 18.47
CA PHE A 12 17.36 -4.91 17.73
C PHE A 12 16.68 -5.24 16.41
N CYS A 13 17.26 -6.17 15.64
CA CYS A 13 16.70 -6.64 14.37
C CYS A 13 15.32 -7.28 14.60
N ARG A 14 15.19 -8.14 15.62
CA ARG A 14 13.92 -8.76 16.00
C ARG A 14 12.86 -7.73 16.40
N HIS A 15 13.23 -6.74 17.21
CA HIS A 15 12.30 -5.73 17.74
C HIS A 15 11.71 -4.84 16.63
N PHE A 16 12.52 -4.48 15.63
CA PHE A 16 12.07 -3.64 14.51
C PHE A 16 11.67 -4.42 13.26
N GLY A 17 11.63 -5.76 13.33
CA GLY A 17 11.27 -6.61 12.18
C GLY A 17 12.25 -6.53 11.02
N VAL A 18 13.52 -6.22 11.30
CA VAL A 18 14.60 -6.13 10.32
C VAL A 18 15.32 -7.48 10.23
N GLU A 19 15.66 -7.94 9.04
CA GLU A 19 16.48 -9.15 8.88
C GLU A 19 17.89 -8.94 9.42
N ALA A 20 18.34 -9.86 10.28
CA ALA A 20 19.68 -9.81 10.86
C ALA A 20 20.75 -10.00 9.76
N PRO A 21 21.74 -9.11 9.65
CA PRO A 21 22.74 -9.19 8.60
C PRO A 21 23.68 -10.39 8.80
N VAL A 22 23.76 -11.22 7.76
CA VAL A 22 24.46 -12.51 7.71
C VAL A 22 25.98 -12.40 7.90
N ASN A 23 26.58 -11.23 7.58
CA ASN A 23 28.03 -10.99 7.63
C ASN A 23 28.46 -10.10 8.79
N THR A 24 28.12 -10.49 10.02
CA THR A 24 28.54 -9.76 11.23
C THR A 24 29.50 -10.60 12.06
N ALA A 25 30.76 -10.67 11.61
CA ALA A 25 31.82 -11.26 12.41
C ALA A 25 32.02 -10.44 13.69
N ALA A 26 31.79 -11.06 14.86
CA ALA A 26 32.11 -10.60 16.21
C ALA A 26 32.09 -9.07 16.39
N ILE A 27 30.91 -8.46 16.22
CA ILE A 27 30.73 -7.04 16.54
C ILE A 27 30.88 -6.90 18.05
N SER A 28 31.98 -6.27 18.48
CA SER A 28 32.19 -5.95 19.88
C SER A 28 31.09 -4.99 20.37
N PRO A 29 30.67 -5.05 21.65
CA PRO A 29 29.70 -4.10 22.22
C PRO A 29 30.11 -2.63 21.99
N ALA A 30 31.41 -2.34 21.98
CA ALA A 30 31.96 -1.00 21.73
C ALA A 30 31.67 -0.49 20.30
N THR A 31 31.60 -1.38 19.31
CA THR A 31 31.36 -1.06 17.90
C THR A 31 29.90 -1.21 17.46
N ALA A 32 29.02 -1.74 18.31
CA ALA A 32 27.61 -1.99 17.96
C ALA A 32 26.84 -0.70 17.61
N HIS A 33 27.20 0.43 18.21
CA HIS A 33 26.55 1.74 17.95
C HIS A 33 26.66 2.21 16.49
N GLN A 34 27.82 1.98 15.84
CA GLN A 34 28.00 2.31 14.43
C GLN A 34 27.11 1.45 13.53
N PHE A 35 26.92 0.19 13.94
CA PHE A 35 26.08 -0.76 13.23
C PHE A 35 24.60 -0.41 13.34
N PHE A 36 24.14 0.02 14.52
CA PHE A 36 22.77 0.51 14.70
C PHE A 36 22.51 1.76 13.87
N HIS A 37 23.44 2.71 13.81
CA HIS A 37 23.27 3.91 12.97
C HIS A 37 23.09 3.55 11.49
N HIS A 38 23.86 2.57 11.00
CA HIS A 38 23.71 2.07 9.64
C HIS A 38 22.35 1.39 9.40
N LEU A 39 21.89 0.55 10.34
CA LEU A 39 20.59 -0.10 10.26
C LEU A 39 19.42 0.90 10.31
N VAL A 40 19.51 1.89 11.20
CA VAL A 40 18.52 2.96 11.35
C VAL A 40 18.36 3.74 10.04
N GLN A 41 19.49 4.16 9.44
CA GLN A 41 19.50 4.91 8.19
C GLN A 41 18.94 4.08 7.01
N LYS A 42 19.29 2.79 6.94
CA LYS A 42 18.88 1.90 5.85
C LYS A 42 17.42 1.47 5.96
N CYS A 43 16.91 1.29 7.17
CA CYS A 43 15.56 0.74 7.42
C CYS A 43 14.52 1.81 7.79
N GLY A 44 14.88 3.10 7.78
CA GLY A 44 13.96 4.20 8.07
C GLY A 44 13.43 4.20 9.51
N ILE A 45 14.17 3.62 10.46
CA ILE A 45 13.77 3.58 11.87
C ILE A 45 13.94 4.99 12.45
N ALA A 46 12.99 5.44 13.27
CA ALA A 46 13.13 6.72 13.97
C ALA A 46 14.32 6.66 14.95
N VAL A 47 15.22 7.64 14.88
CA VAL A 47 16.43 7.70 15.72
C VAL A 47 16.08 7.62 17.20
N ASP A 48 15.00 8.29 17.63
CA ASP A 48 14.54 8.27 19.02
C ASP A 48 14.07 6.90 19.49
N ALA A 49 13.41 6.13 18.61
CA ALA A 49 12.94 4.78 18.90
C ALA A 49 14.13 3.81 19.01
N ALA A 50 15.10 3.92 18.11
CA ALA A 50 16.32 3.13 18.16
C ALA A 50 17.15 3.43 19.43
N ALA A 51 17.29 4.72 19.78
CA ALA A 51 17.96 5.14 21.00
C ALA A 51 17.24 4.65 22.26
N ALA A 52 15.90 4.67 22.27
CA ALA A 52 15.11 4.12 23.36
C ALA A 52 15.35 2.61 23.53
N ARG A 53 15.34 1.82 22.44
CA ARG A 53 15.61 0.38 22.52
C ARG A 53 17.01 0.08 23.02
N LEU A 54 18.02 0.82 22.55
CA LEU A 54 19.40 0.67 23.01
C LEU A 54 19.57 0.94 24.51
N ARG A 55 18.87 1.95 25.04
CA ARG A 55 18.86 2.20 26.49
C ARG A 55 18.32 1.02 27.28
N VAL A 56 17.24 0.40 26.82
CA VAL A 56 16.66 -0.80 27.43
C VAL A 56 17.66 -1.97 27.40
N GLN A 57 18.29 -2.23 26.26
CA GLN A 57 19.32 -3.28 26.12
C GLN A 57 20.50 -3.09 27.09
N ASN A 58 21.04 -1.87 27.18
CA ASN A 58 22.15 -1.57 28.09
C ASN A 58 21.74 -1.65 29.57
N THR A 59 20.48 -1.35 29.89
CA THR A 59 19.95 -1.47 31.26
C THR A 59 19.84 -2.93 31.67
N VAL A 60 19.34 -3.80 30.79
CA VAL A 60 19.26 -5.26 31.02
C VAL A 60 20.65 -5.86 31.19
N GLU A 61 21.61 -5.47 30.34
CA GLU A 61 23.01 -5.91 30.48
C GLU A 61 23.60 -5.50 31.83
N GLY A 62 23.37 -4.26 32.27
CA GLY A 62 23.82 -3.79 33.58
C GLY A 62 23.21 -4.58 34.74
N ILE A 63 21.90 -4.89 34.68
CA ILE A 63 21.22 -5.71 35.69
C ILE A 63 21.81 -7.12 35.74
N LEU A 64 22.06 -7.75 34.58
CA LEU A 64 22.64 -9.11 34.53
C LEU A 64 24.07 -9.16 35.08
N GLN A 65 24.86 -8.12 34.81
CA GLN A 65 26.21 -7.99 35.37
C GLN A 65 26.19 -7.82 36.89
N GLU A 66 25.26 -7.01 37.43
CA GLU A 66 25.09 -6.85 38.88
C GLU A 66 24.68 -8.15 39.57
N GLU A 67 23.89 -9.00 38.90
CA GLU A 67 23.47 -10.31 39.39
C GLU A 67 24.53 -11.42 39.22
N GLY A 68 25.74 -11.07 38.75
CA GLY A 68 26.89 -11.97 38.64
C GLY A 68 26.76 -13.01 37.52
N LEU A 69 25.94 -12.74 36.50
CA LEU A 69 25.79 -13.61 35.34
C LEU A 69 26.70 -13.12 34.21
N GLU A 70 27.79 -13.85 33.97
CA GLU A 70 28.62 -13.66 32.77
C GLU A 70 27.87 -14.24 31.56
N ASP A 71 27.58 -13.39 30.58
CA ASP A 71 26.45 -13.51 29.65
C ASP A 71 26.80 -14.20 28.31
N ASP A 72 26.06 -15.27 27.95
CA ASP A 72 26.02 -15.86 26.60
C ASP A 72 24.99 -15.17 25.67
N GLY A 73 24.35 -14.08 26.11
CA GLY A 73 23.38 -13.29 25.35
C GLY A 73 21.99 -13.92 25.21
N ALA A 74 21.86 -15.22 25.54
CA ALA A 74 20.59 -15.93 25.52
C ALA A 74 19.62 -15.42 26.61
N ILE A 75 20.14 -15.17 27.82
CA ILE A 75 19.32 -14.69 28.95
C ILE A 75 18.80 -13.28 28.66
N ALA A 76 19.66 -12.41 28.12
CA ALA A 76 19.28 -11.06 27.74
C ALA A 76 18.19 -11.06 26.67
N LEU A 77 18.29 -11.93 25.66
CA LEU A 77 17.28 -12.07 24.60
C LEU A 77 15.91 -12.52 25.13
N ASP A 78 15.89 -13.45 26.08
CA ASP A 78 14.65 -13.95 26.67
C ASP A 78 13.95 -12.88 27.50
N ILE A 79 14.70 -12.09 28.29
CA ILE A 79 14.16 -10.97 29.07
C ILE A 79 13.55 -9.91 28.15
N LEU A 80 14.15 -9.70 26.98
CA LEU A 80 13.77 -8.66 26.04
C LEU A 80 12.62 -9.05 25.09
N GLN A 81 12.20 -10.33 25.06
CA GLN A 81 11.27 -10.90 24.08
C GLN A 81 9.81 -10.40 24.16
N GLY A 82 9.49 -9.50 25.10
CA GLY A 82 8.15 -8.91 25.20
C GLY A 82 8.09 -7.53 25.85
N GLN A 83 9.24 -6.85 26.00
CA GLN A 83 9.30 -5.60 26.76
C GLN A 83 9.03 -4.38 25.87
N PRO A 84 8.08 -3.50 26.24
CA PRO A 84 7.85 -2.25 25.54
C PRO A 84 9.08 -1.34 25.66
N THR A 85 9.36 -0.57 24.61
CA THR A 85 10.54 0.32 24.49
C THR A 85 10.59 1.43 25.56
N ALA A 86 9.51 1.60 26.34
CA ALA A 86 9.33 2.61 27.38
C ALA A 86 9.39 2.06 28.82
N ALA A 87 9.80 0.80 29.04
CA ALA A 87 9.94 0.25 30.39
C ALA A 87 10.98 1.04 31.21
N ASN A 88 10.60 1.45 32.42
CA ASN A 88 11.53 2.14 33.33
C ASN A 88 12.54 1.13 33.92
N ALA A 89 13.69 1.61 34.41
CA ALA A 89 14.76 0.74 34.88
C ALA A 89 14.33 -0.17 36.07
N GLU A 90 13.44 0.31 36.93
CA GLU A 90 12.92 -0.44 38.08
C GLU A 90 12.04 -1.62 37.65
N THR A 91 11.13 -1.41 36.69
CA THR A 91 10.31 -2.50 36.15
C THR A 91 11.16 -3.54 35.44
N LEU A 92 12.15 -3.12 34.64
CA LEU A 92 13.09 -4.05 34.00
C LEU A 92 13.87 -4.89 35.02
N ARG A 93 14.27 -4.28 36.15
CA ARG A 93 14.93 -5.00 37.24
C ARG A 93 13.99 -6.00 37.91
N GLU A 94 12.75 -5.63 38.20
CA GLU A 94 11.76 -6.54 38.78
C GLU A 94 11.47 -7.73 37.84
N TYR A 95 11.33 -7.47 36.54
CA TYR A 95 11.16 -8.52 35.53
C TYR A 95 12.38 -9.45 35.44
N ALA A 96 13.60 -8.90 35.43
CA ALA A 96 14.83 -9.68 35.38
C ALA A 96 14.99 -10.56 36.63
N VAL A 97 14.76 -10.01 37.82
CA VAL A 97 14.84 -10.77 39.09
C VAL A 97 13.79 -11.88 39.13
N ARG A 98 12.54 -11.60 38.73
CA ARG A 98 11.48 -12.61 38.67
C ARG A 98 11.80 -13.71 37.66
N PHE A 99 12.28 -13.34 36.48
CA PHE A 99 12.70 -14.29 35.44
C PHE A 99 13.84 -15.19 35.92
N LEU A 100 14.86 -14.62 36.56
CA LEU A 100 15.97 -15.39 37.11
C LEU A 100 15.52 -16.30 38.25
N HIS A 101 14.61 -15.83 39.11
CA HIS A 101 14.02 -16.62 40.19
C HIS A 101 13.21 -17.81 39.63
N ASP A 102 12.36 -17.59 38.63
CA ASP A 102 11.58 -18.65 37.98
C ASP A 102 12.49 -19.68 37.29
N ARG A 103 13.56 -19.20 36.65
CA ARG A 103 14.56 -20.05 36.01
C ARG A 103 15.36 -20.88 37.03
N ARG A 104 15.70 -20.31 38.20
CA ARG A 104 16.33 -21.05 39.32
C ARG A 104 15.39 -22.10 39.93
N ARG A 105 14.09 -21.80 40.03
CA ARG A 105 13.05 -22.76 40.42
C ARG A 105 12.94 -23.92 39.43
N LEU A 106 12.89 -23.63 38.13
CA LEU A 106 12.81 -24.64 37.06
C LEU A 106 14.08 -25.48 36.95
N ALA A 107 15.25 -24.91 37.27
CA ALA A 107 16.52 -25.63 37.33
C ALA A 107 16.70 -26.48 38.60
N GLY A 108 15.72 -26.52 39.51
CA GLY A 108 15.77 -27.33 40.72
C GLY A 108 16.76 -26.84 41.79
N ALA A 109 17.19 -25.58 41.72
CA ALA A 109 18.24 -25.03 42.58
C ALA A 109 17.74 -24.50 43.95
N GLU A 110 16.44 -24.55 44.23
CA GLU A 110 15.92 -24.34 45.58
C GLU A 110 15.27 -25.63 46.14
N PRO A 111 15.61 -26.04 47.38
CA PRO A 111 14.87 -27.08 48.05
C PRO A 111 13.46 -26.54 48.37
N PRO A 112 12.39 -27.32 48.18
CA PRO A 112 11.04 -26.87 48.47
C PRO A 112 10.90 -26.51 49.94
N ALA A 113 10.74 -25.21 50.21
CA ALA A 113 10.25 -24.71 51.48
C ALA A 113 8.78 -25.14 51.63
N GLY A 114 8.56 -26.22 52.38
CA GLY A 114 7.22 -26.58 52.81
C GLY A 114 6.96 -28.07 52.91
N LYS A 115 7.05 -28.55 54.14
CA LYS A 115 6.22 -29.64 54.70
C LYS A 115 6.19 -30.92 53.87
N GLU A 116 7.16 -31.78 54.14
CA GLU A 116 6.91 -33.05 54.81
C GLU A 116 8.26 -33.71 55.04
N ALA A 117 8.84 -33.42 56.20
CA ALA A 117 9.73 -34.38 56.84
C ALA A 117 8.88 -35.60 57.18
N GLY A 118 8.58 -36.42 56.17
CA GLY A 118 8.22 -37.80 56.34
C GLY A 118 9.34 -38.41 57.15
N ARG A 119 9.09 -38.54 58.45
CA ARG A 119 9.89 -39.30 59.39
C ARG A 119 10.23 -40.64 58.75
N MET A 120 11.41 -40.74 58.14
CA MET A 120 12.18 -41.95 58.29
C MET A 120 12.63 -41.97 59.75
N GLN A 121 11.71 -42.40 60.61
CA GLN A 121 12.12 -43.14 61.78
C GLN A 121 12.84 -44.37 61.24
N VAL A 122 14.14 -44.22 60.99
CA VAL A 122 15.06 -45.33 61.16
C VAL A 122 14.73 -45.86 62.56
N PRO A 123 14.23 -47.09 62.71
CA PRO A 123 14.21 -47.70 64.02
C PRO A 123 15.69 -47.75 64.40
N ALA A 124 16.10 -46.87 65.30
CA ALA A 124 17.30 -47.06 66.07
C ALA A 124 17.02 -48.25 67.01
N GLU A 125 16.81 -49.43 66.44
CA GLU A 125 17.06 -50.68 67.12
C GLU A 125 18.56 -50.69 67.36
N ARG A 126 18.90 -50.09 68.52
CA ARG A 126 20.07 -50.48 69.30
C ARG A 126 20.26 -51.97 69.04
N ARG A 127 21.41 -52.33 68.48
CA ARG A 127 21.95 -53.70 68.50
C ARG A 127 22.00 -54.16 69.96
N GLN A 128 20.86 -54.57 70.51
CA GLN A 128 20.81 -55.37 71.70
C GLN A 128 21.25 -56.74 71.22
N ARG A 129 22.53 -57.06 71.45
CA ARG A 129 22.96 -58.45 71.50
C ARG A 129 21.92 -59.20 72.34
N PRO A 130 21.41 -60.35 71.89
CA PRO A 130 20.53 -61.16 72.72
C PRO A 130 21.29 -61.46 74.00
N ARG A 131 20.88 -60.82 75.11
CA ARG A 131 21.44 -61.12 76.42
C ARG A 131 20.85 -62.47 76.78
N LEU A 132 21.70 -63.50 76.80
CA LEU A 132 21.38 -64.78 77.40
C LEU A 132 20.81 -64.51 78.80
N PRO A 133 19.57 -64.94 79.08
CA PRO A 133 19.03 -64.76 80.42
C PRO A 133 19.88 -65.59 81.38
N GLU A 134 20.25 -65.01 82.52
CA GLU A 134 20.87 -65.77 83.61
C GLU A 134 19.80 -66.67 84.20
N VAL A 135 19.77 -67.93 83.76
CA VAL A 135 18.77 -68.90 84.21
C VAL A 135 19.43 -70.09 84.87
N THR A 136 19.16 -70.25 86.16
CA THR A 136 19.63 -71.35 87.00
C THR A 136 18.70 -72.56 86.84
N GLY A 137 18.91 -73.33 85.76
CA GLY A 137 18.32 -74.67 85.59
C GLY A 137 18.08 -75.11 84.13
N PRO A 138 18.29 -76.40 83.78
CA PRO A 138 18.21 -76.88 82.40
C PRO A 138 16.83 -76.69 81.74
N GLY A 139 15.73 -76.80 82.48
CA GLY A 139 14.38 -76.59 81.94
C GLY A 139 14.06 -75.13 81.59
N ALA A 140 14.77 -74.18 82.18
CA ALA A 140 14.52 -72.76 81.99
C ALA A 140 15.43 -72.17 80.88
N LEU A 141 16.60 -72.76 80.65
CA LEU A 141 17.40 -72.57 79.43
C LEU A 141 16.66 -73.04 78.18
N TRP A 142 16.01 -74.21 78.23
CA TRP A 142 15.18 -74.70 77.11
C TRP A 142 14.03 -73.76 76.77
N LYS A 143 13.32 -73.23 77.77
CA LYS A 143 12.26 -72.23 77.53
C LYS A 143 12.80 -70.93 76.91
N ALA A 144 13.97 -70.47 77.34
CA ALA A 144 14.61 -69.28 76.76
C ALA A 144 15.04 -69.51 75.30
N LEU A 145 15.57 -70.69 74.97
CA LEU A 145 15.92 -71.06 73.60
C LEU A 145 14.69 -71.15 72.69
N VAL A 146 13.62 -71.81 73.15
CA VAL A 146 12.35 -71.90 72.41
C VAL A 146 11.71 -70.51 72.21
N SER A 147 11.80 -69.62 73.21
CA SER A 147 11.33 -68.24 73.07
C SER A 147 12.15 -67.45 72.04
N MET A 148 13.49 -67.55 72.08
CA MET A 148 14.36 -66.90 71.09
C MET A 148 14.11 -67.44 69.68
N GLU A 149 13.89 -68.74 69.54
CA GLU A 149 13.54 -69.36 68.26
C GLU A 149 12.19 -68.84 67.75
N ALA A 150 11.17 -68.77 68.62
CA ALA A 150 9.87 -68.18 68.27
C ALA A 150 9.99 -66.70 67.86
N ASP A 151 10.78 -65.91 68.56
CA ASP A 151 11.04 -64.49 68.23
C ASP A 151 11.78 -64.36 66.89
N LEU A 152 12.75 -65.23 66.61
CA LEU A 152 13.46 -65.29 65.33
C LEU A 152 12.54 -65.72 64.17
N PHE A 153 11.63 -66.67 64.40
CA PHE A 153 10.62 -67.04 63.39
C PHE A 153 9.62 -65.91 63.15
N SER A 154 9.15 -65.23 64.20
CA SER A 154 8.24 -64.09 64.06
C SER A 154 8.89 -62.96 63.27
N THR A 155 10.15 -62.63 63.58
CA THR A 155 10.91 -61.61 62.83
C THR A 155 11.17 -62.03 61.39
N ALA A 156 11.47 -63.31 61.12
CA ALA A 156 11.62 -63.82 59.76
C ALA A 156 10.32 -63.72 58.94
N VAL A 157 9.16 -64.02 59.55
CA VAL A 157 7.84 -63.88 58.90
C VAL A 157 7.52 -62.41 58.62
N GLU A 158 7.79 -61.51 59.57
CA GLU A 158 7.62 -60.07 59.35
C GLU A 158 8.53 -59.53 58.24
N LEU A 159 9.79 -59.98 58.18
CA LEU A 159 10.72 -59.61 57.13
C LEU A 159 10.27 -60.13 55.75
N SER A 160 9.77 -61.38 55.68
CA SER A 160 9.20 -61.93 54.45
C SER A 160 8.02 -61.10 53.96
N ARG A 161 7.08 -60.77 54.85
CA ARG A 161 5.93 -59.93 54.50
C ARG A 161 6.36 -58.54 54.01
N ARG A 162 7.36 -57.93 54.66
CA ARG A 162 7.91 -56.65 54.20
C ARG A 162 8.60 -56.75 52.85
N SER A 163 9.23 -57.89 52.54
CA SER A 163 9.78 -58.17 51.21
C SER A 163 8.67 -58.20 50.17
N ASP A 164 7.61 -58.96 50.41
CA ASP A 164 6.47 -59.06 49.49
C ASP A 164 5.81 -57.68 49.27
N GLU A 165 5.62 -56.89 50.34
CA GLU A 165 5.09 -55.52 50.25
C GLU A 165 6.03 -54.56 49.48
N LEU A 166 7.34 -54.78 49.52
CA LEU A 166 8.32 -54.02 48.74
C LEU A 166 8.27 -54.42 47.25
N ASP A 167 8.19 -55.70 46.94
CA ASP A 167 8.09 -56.21 45.57
C ASP A 167 6.79 -55.73 44.89
N GLU A 168 5.67 -55.73 45.62
CA GLU A 168 4.41 -55.15 45.15
C GLU A 168 4.52 -53.64 44.88
N ARG A 169 5.24 -52.89 45.72
CA ARG A 169 5.48 -51.46 45.49
C ARG A 169 6.40 -51.22 44.30
N GLU A 170 7.44 -52.03 44.13
CA GLU A 170 8.37 -51.91 43.01
C GLU A 170 7.67 -52.19 41.68
N THR A 171 6.86 -53.24 41.61
CA THR A 171 6.04 -53.55 40.43
C THR A 171 5.01 -52.45 40.14
N ALA A 172 4.35 -51.91 41.17
CA ALA A 172 3.42 -50.78 41.00
C ALA A 172 4.12 -49.50 40.53
N LEU A 173 5.34 -49.22 41.02
CA LEU A 173 6.15 -48.09 40.57
C LEU A 173 6.61 -48.27 39.12
N ALA A 174 7.04 -49.47 38.72
CA ALA A 174 7.41 -49.79 37.35
C ALA A 174 6.23 -49.58 36.38
N ALA A 175 5.03 -50.04 36.75
CA ALA A 175 3.82 -49.82 35.96
C ALA A 175 3.48 -48.32 35.83
N ARG A 176 3.64 -47.54 36.91
CA ARG A 176 3.46 -46.09 36.88
C ARG A 176 4.47 -45.39 35.99
N MET A 177 5.75 -45.78 36.02
CA MET A 177 6.76 -45.22 35.14
C MET A 177 6.41 -45.47 33.67
N GLN A 178 6.03 -46.70 33.31
CA GLN A 178 5.61 -47.00 31.94
C GLN A 178 4.39 -46.18 31.49
N ALA A 179 3.41 -45.98 32.38
CA ALA A 179 2.26 -45.13 32.08
C ALA A 179 2.64 -43.66 31.86
N VAL A 180 3.59 -43.13 32.65
CA VAL A 180 4.11 -41.78 32.48
C VAL A 180 4.89 -41.66 31.16
N GLU A 181 5.77 -42.61 30.85
CA GLU A 181 6.54 -42.62 29.59
C GLU A 181 5.61 -42.66 28.37
N ALA A 182 4.55 -43.47 28.41
CA ALA A 182 3.54 -43.53 27.35
C ALA A 182 2.80 -42.19 27.21
N ALA A 183 2.37 -41.58 28.32
CA ALA A 183 1.70 -40.29 28.31
C ALA A 183 2.61 -39.16 27.79
N GLU A 184 3.89 -39.18 28.15
CA GLU A 184 4.86 -38.22 27.61
C GLU A 184 5.10 -38.40 26.11
N ALA A 185 5.17 -39.64 25.63
CA ALA A 185 5.30 -39.93 24.20
C ALA A 185 4.09 -39.42 23.41
N GLU A 186 2.88 -39.66 23.92
CA GLU A 186 1.65 -39.14 23.33
C GLU A 186 1.61 -37.61 23.35
N LEU A 187 2.03 -36.98 24.46
CA LEU A 187 2.11 -35.52 24.55
C LEU A 187 3.07 -34.95 23.51
N ARG A 188 4.26 -35.54 23.35
CA ARG A 188 5.25 -35.13 22.33
C ARG A 188 4.70 -35.25 20.91
N GLN A 189 3.96 -36.32 20.63
CA GLN A 189 3.33 -36.51 19.33
C GLN A 189 2.26 -35.44 19.08
N ASN A 190 1.41 -35.17 20.07
CA ASN A 190 0.36 -34.17 19.98
C ASN A 190 0.92 -32.74 19.85
N THR A 191 2.01 -32.41 20.54
CA THR A 191 2.67 -31.11 20.40
C THR A 191 3.27 -30.95 19.02
N SER A 192 3.94 -31.98 18.50
CA SER A 192 4.51 -31.94 17.14
C SER A 192 3.44 -31.78 16.06
N ALA A 193 2.30 -32.48 16.20
CA ALA A 193 1.17 -32.33 15.27
C ALA A 193 0.60 -30.90 15.32
N ARG A 194 0.39 -30.35 16.51
CA ARG A 194 -0.09 -28.95 16.66
C ARG A 194 0.88 -27.93 16.09
N GLU A 195 2.19 -28.14 16.27
CA GLU A 195 3.20 -27.28 15.67
C GLU A 195 3.09 -27.31 14.14
N GLN A 196 2.97 -28.50 13.54
CA GLN A 196 2.80 -28.64 12.08
C GLN A 196 1.52 -27.94 11.59
N ASP A 197 0.41 -28.07 12.31
CA ASP A 197 -0.85 -27.39 11.99
C ASP A 197 -0.69 -25.86 12.04
N VAL A 198 0.00 -25.34 13.06
CA VAL A 198 0.27 -23.91 13.18
C VAL A 198 1.15 -23.42 12.03
N TRP A 199 2.18 -24.17 11.65
CA TRP A 199 3.02 -23.84 10.49
C TRP A 199 2.22 -23.81 9.19
N ALA A 200 1.32 -24.78 8.99
CA ALA A 200 0.44 -24.82 7.82
C ALA A 200 -0.50 -23.61 7.78
N MET A 201 -1.14 -23.27 8.91
CA MET A 201 -2.01 -22.09 9.00
C MET A 201 -1.25 -20.79 8.74
N GLN A 202 -0.02 -20.66 9.25
CA GLN A 202 0.81 -19.49 8.99
C GLN A 202 1.19 -19.37 7.51
N ALA A 203 1.51 -20.49 6.85
CA ALA A 203 1.80 -20.52 5.42
C ALA A 203 0.57 -20.10 4.59
N ASP A 204 -0.62 -20.60 4.95
CA ASP A 204 -1.87 -20.23 4.28
C ASP A 204 -2.20 -18.74 4.45
N VAL A 205 -2.04 -18.21 5.67
CA VAL A 205 -2.21 -16.77 5.94
C VAL A 205 -1.21 -15.94 5.14
N GLY A 206 0.05 -16.36 5.08
CA GLY A 206 1.08 -15.70 4.27
C GLY A 206 0.74 -15.68 2.77
N ALA A 207 0.24 -16.80 2.24
CA ALA A 207 -0.21 -16.90 0.86
C ALA A 207 -1.41 -16.00 0.57
N GLN A 208 -2.38 -15.92 1.50
CA GLN A 208 -3.52 -15.03 1.39
C GLN A 208 -3.10 -13.55 1.42
N GLN A 209 -2.18 -13.17 2.32
CA GLN A 209 -1.64 -11.82 2.38
C GLN A 209 -0.93 -11.43 1.08
N ALA A 210 -0.07 -12.31 0.55
CA ALA A 210 0.59 -12.08 -0.73
C ALA A 210 -0.43 -11.92 -1.88
N SER A 211 -1.46 -12.76 -1.93
CA SER A 211 -2.55 -12.66 -2.89
C SER A 211 -3.30 -11.32 -2.80
N LEU A 212 -3.58 -10.86 -1.57
CA LEU A 212 -4.21 -9.56 -1.34
C LEU A 212 -3.32 -8.40 -1.79
N LEU A 213 -2.02 -8.43 -1.51
CA LEU A 213 -1.08 -7.40 -1.97
C LEU A 213 -1.07 -7.30 -3.51
N VAL A 214 -1.03 -8.44 -4.20
CA VAL A 214 -1.10 -8.47 -5.68
C VAL A 214 -2.42 -7.87 -6.17
N LYS A 215 -3.55 -8.24 -5.57
CA LYS A 215 -4.87 -7.68 -5.94
C LYS A 215 -4.93 -6.17 -5.71
N THR A 216 -4.37 -5.69 -4.60
CA THR A 216 -4.32 -4.25 -4.30
C THR A 216 -3.49 -3.51 -5.34
N ALA A 217 -2.31 -4.01 -5.70
CA ALA A 217 -1.48 -3.42 -6.74
C ALA A 217 -2.19 -3.35 -8.09
N VAL A 218 -2.89 -4.42 -8.50
CA VAL A 218 -3.69 -4.43 -9.74
C VAL A 218 -4.83 -3.41 -9.69
N LEU A 219 -5.48 -3.23 -8.53
CA LEU A 219 -6.53 -2.23 -8.36
C LEU A 219 -5.99 -0.80 -8.42
N GLU A 220 -4.81 -0.55 -7.84
CA GLU A 220 -4.12 0.74 -7.92
C GLU A 220 -3.72 1.08 -9.35
N GLU A 221 -3.17 0.12 -10.09
CA GLU A 221 -2.85 0.29 -11.52
C GLU A 221 -4.10 0.63 -12.34
N ARG A 222 -5.20 -0.10 -12.12
CA ARG A 222 -6.49 0.19 -12.78
C ARG A 222 -7.02 1.57 -12.43
N ARG A 223 -6.91 2.00 -11.17
CA ARG A 223 -7.30 3.36 -10.76
C ARG A 223 -6.47 4.43 -11.46
N ALA A 224 -5.16 4.25 -11.54
CA ALA A 224 -4.28 5.16 -12.25
C ALA A 224 -4.62 5.24 -13.75
N HIS A 225 -4.90 4.09 -14.37
CA HIS A 225 -5.34 4.04 -15.76
C HIS A 225 -6.68 4.76 -15.98
N LEU A 226 -7.67 4.53 -15.11
CA LEU A 226 -8.97 5.20 -15.19
C LEU A 226 -8.82 6.72 -15.07
N ALA A 227 -8.03 7.21 -14.11
CA ALA A 227 -7.78 8.65 -13.97
C ALA A 227 -7.13 9.26 -15.22
N GLN A 228 -6.21 8.56 -15.87
CA GLN A 228 -5.62 9.00 -17.15
C GLN A 228 -6.67 9.04 -18.27
N THR A 229 -7.55 8.03 -18.34
CA THR A 229 -8.61 8.00 -19.35
C THR A 229 -9.65 9.10 -19.14
N GLU A 230 -10.03 9.39 -17.89
CA GLU A 230 -10.92 10.49 -17.54
C GLU A 230 -10.32 11.83 -17.97
N ALA A 231 -9.06 12.09 -17.62
CA ALA A 231 -8.37 13.30 -18.03
C ALA A 231 -8.29 13.46 -19.56
N ALA A 232 -8.08 12.36 -20.29
CA ALA A 232 -8.07 12.37 -21.75
C ALA A 232 -9.45 12.65 -22.35
N LEU A 233 -10.51 12.11 -21.75
CA LEU A 233 -11.89 12.38 -22.16
C LEU A 233 -12.28 13.83 -21.90
N ASP A 234 -11.91 14.38 -20.74
CA ASP A 234 -12.14 15.79 -20.41
C ASP A 234 -11.41 16.70 -21.40
N ALA A 235 -10.15 16.40 -21.72
CA ALA A 235 -9.39 17.15 -22.73
C ALA A 235 -10.12 17.15 -24.09
N ARG A 236 -10.57 15.97 -24.55
CA ARG A 236 -11.35 15.86 -25.79
C ARG A 236 -12.65 16.65 -25.73
N ALA A 237 -13.38 16.60 -24.62
CA ALA A 237 -14.61 17.35 -24.45
C ALA A 237 -14.38 18.87 -24.51
N THR A 238 -13.26 19.36 -23.96
CA THR A 238 -12.89 20.78 -24.08
C THR A 238 -12.52 21.16 -25.51
N GLU A 239 -11.85 20.27 -26.24
CA GLU A 239 -11.50 20.48 -27.65
C GLU A 239 -12.75 20.52 -28.53
N THR A 240 -13.65 19.55 -28.40
CA THR A 240 -14.91 19.52 -29.16
C THR A 240 -15.75 20.76 -28.89
N ARG A 241 -15.79 21.25 -27.63
CA ARG A 241 -16.50 22.48 -27.30
C ARG A 241 -15.90 23.70 -27.99
N ARG A 242 -14.57 23.81 -28.08
CA ARG A 242 -13.91 24.91 -28.79
C ARG A 242 -14.18 24.85 -30.29
N GLU A 243 -14.19 23.66 -30.88
CA GLU A 243 -14.55 23.47 -32.29
C GLU A 243 -16.00 23.89 -32.55
N GLU A 244 -16.94 23.52 -31.67
CA GLU A 244 -18.33 23.94 -31.76
C GLU A 244 -18.48 25.47 -31.66
N GLU A 245 -17.77 26.12 -30.73
CA GLU A 245 -17.75 27.57 -30.58
C GLU A 245 -17.17 28.26 -31.83
N ALA A 246 -16.10 27.70 -32.41
CA ALA A 246 -15.50 28.20 -33.66
C ALA A 246 -16.46 28.06 -34.86
N LEU A 247 -17.10 26.90 -35.01
CA LEU A 247 -18.11 26.66 -36.05
C LEU A 247 -19.32 27.59 -35.91
N ALA A 248 -19.75 27.87 -34.68
CA ALA A 248 -20.81 28.83 -34.42
C ALA A 248 -20.41 30.25 -34.88
N ALA A 249 -19.18 30.68 -34.59
CA ALA A 249 -18.65 31.96 -35.03
C ALA A 249 -18.54 32.05 -36.56
N GLU A 250 -18.05 31.01 -37.23
CA GLU A 250 -18.01 30.95 -38.70
C GLU A 250 -19.40 31.05 -39.32
N ARG A 251 -20.40 30.38 -38.74
CA ARG A 251 -21.79 30.47 -39.22
C ARG A 251 -22.32 31.90 -39.14
N VAL A 252 -22.05 32.62 -38.04
CA VAL A 252 -22.45 34.03 -37.90
C VAL A 252 -21.73 34.90 -38.93
N ALA A 253 -20.42 34.71 -39.11
CA ALA A 253 -19.65 35.44 -40.11
C ALA A 253 -20.20 35.19 -41.54
N LEU A 254 -20.48 33.94 -41.89
CA LEU A 254 -21.03 33.58 -43.20
C LEU A 254 -22.43 34.17 -43.42
N GLN A 255 -23.27 34.22 -42.39
CA GLN A 255 -24.57 34.89 -42.45
C GLN A 255 -24.42 36.40 -42.69
N SER A 256 -23.48 37.06 -42.01
CA SER A 256 -23.19 38.49 -42.25
C SER A 256 -22.68 38.75 -43.66
N ALA A 257 -21.74 37.93 -44.16
CA ALA A 257 -21.22 38.04 -45.51
C ALA A 257 -22.32 37.84 -46.56
N ARG A 258 -23.22 36.87 -46.33
CA ARG A 258 -24.39 36.66 -47.19
C ARG A 258 -25.31 37.87 -47.20
N ALA A 259 -25.56 38.50 -46.05
CA ALA A 259 -26.38 39.71 -45.98
C ALA A 259 -25.73 40.87 -46.77
N THR A 260 -24.42 41.06 -46.65
CA THR A 260 -23.68 42.06 -47.44
C THR A 260 -23.79 41.80 -48.94
N LEU A 261 -23.58 40.55 -49.38
CA LEU A 261 -23.70 40.19 -50.80
C LEU A 261 -25.09 40.46 -51.37
N VAL A 262 -26.16 40.25 -50.58
CA VAL A 262 -27.53 40.58 -51.01
C VAL A 262 -27.70 42.08 -51.23
N VAL A 263 -27.11 42.92 -50.37
CA VAL A 263 -27.15 44.39 -50.53
C VAL A 263 -26.35 44.83 -51.75
N GLU A 264 -25.16 44.28 -51.95
CA GLU A 264 -24.32 44.56 -53.13
C GLU A 264 -25.02 44.13 -54.43
N GLN A 265 -25.66 42.97 -54.44
CA GLN A 265 -26.43 42.51 -55.59
C GLN A 265 -27.59 43.46 -55.92
N ALA A 266 -28.32 43.93 -54.90
CA ALA A 266 -29.40 44.89 -55.11
C ALA A 266 -28.88 46.23 -55.67
N ALA A 267 -27.72 46.70 -55.19
CA ALA A 267 -27.07 47.90 -55.71
C ALA A 267 -26.66 47.73 -57.19
N LEU A 268 -26.03 46.60 -57.54
CA LEU A 268 -25.66 46.29 -58.93
C LEU A 268 -26.88 46.19 -59.86
N GLU A 269 -27.98 45.61 -59.39
CA GLU A 269 -29.23 45.57 -60.16
C GLU A 269 -29.82 46.97 -60.37
N GLN A 270 -29.72 47.85 -59.37
CA GLN A 270 -30.14 49.25 -59.50
C GLN A 270 -29.26 49.99 -60.51
N ASP A 271 -27.94 49.83 -60.45
CA ASP A 271 -27.00 50.43 -61.40
C ASP A 271 -27.26 49.93 -62.83
N ARG A 272 -27.52 48.64 -63.00
CA ARG A 272 -27.91 48.06 -64.28
C ARG A 272 -29.15 48.74 -64.87
N ARG A 273 -30.19 48.94 -64.05
CA ARG A 273 -31.42 49.65 -64.49
C ARG A 273 -31.16 51.11 -64.85
N GLN A 274 -30.28 51.80 -64.12
CA GLN A 274 -29.89 53.17 -64.44
C GLN A 274 -29.15 53.25 -65.79
N CYS A 275 -28.20 52.35 -66.02
CA CYS A 275 -27.49 52.24 -67.30
C CYS A 275 -28.45 51.96 -68.47
N GLU A 276 -29.41 51.05 -68.28
CA GLU A 276 -30.46 50.77 -69.29
C GLU A 276 -31.31 52.01 -69.58
N ALA A 277 -31.73 52.75 -68.55
CA ALA A 277 -32.50 53.99 -68.72
C ALA A 277 -31.70 55.07 -69.48
N VAL A 278 -30.42 55.23 -69.17
CA VAL A 278 -29.51 56.14 -69.88
C VAL A 278 -29.36 55.71 -71.34
N ALA A 279 -29.17 54.41 -71.60
CA ALA A 279 -29.07 53.88 -72.95
C ALA A 279 -30.34 54.15 -73.78
N HIS A 280 -31.53 53.92 -73.21
CA HIS A 280 -32.80 54.28 -73.85
C HIS A 280 -32.91 55.79 -74.12
N GLY A 281 -32.48 56.63 -73.18
CA GLY A 281 -32.44 58.08 -73.36
C GLY A 281 -31.54 58.53 -74.53
N PHE A 282 -30.39 57.87 -74.73
CA PHE A 282 -29.54 58.11 -75.90
C PHE A 282 -30.22 57.72 -77.20
N VAL A 283 -30.88 56.57 -77.26
CA VAL A 283 -31.63 56.13 -78.45
C VAL A 283 -32.74 57.11 -78.80
N ASP A 284 -33.49 57.62 -77.81
CA ASP A 284 -34.55 58.59 -78.05
C ASP A 284 -34.02 59.97 -78.45
N ARG A 285 -32.86 60.37 -77.92
CA ARG A 285 -32.17 61.59 -78.37
C ARG A 285 -31.69 61.44 -79.82
N GLU A 286 -31.13 60.29 -80.18
CA GLU A 286 -30.73 60.01 -81.56
C GLU A 286 -31.92 60.06 -82.52
N ARG A 287 -33.07 59.46 -82.15
CA ARG A 287 -34.31 59.55 -82.92
C ARG A 287 -34.78 61.00 -83.11
N ARG A 288 -34.77 61.80 -82.04
CA ARG A 288 -35.13 63.22 -82.09
C ARG A 288 -34.18 64.04 -82.96
N LEU A 289 -32.87 63.77 -82.89
CA LEU A 289 -31.88 64.42 -83.73
C LEU A 289 -32.11 64.09 -85.20
N LYS A 290 -32.31 62.81 -85.56
CA LYS A 290 -32.64 62.39 -86.93
C LYS A 290 -33.92 63.07 -87.45
N ALA A 291 -34.95 63.21 -86.62
CA ALA A 291 -36.17 63.91 -86.99
C ALA A 291 -35.94 65.42 -87.22
N ALA A 292 -35.13 66.06 -86.35
CA ALA A 292 -34.77 67.46 -86.51
C ALA A 292 -33.91 67.70 -87.77
N GLU A 293 -32.95 66.82 -88.04
CA GLU A 293 -32.15 66.82 -89.27
C GLU A 293 -33.04 66.71 -90.52
N ALA A 294 -34.04 65.82 -90.51
CA ALA A 294 -35.00 65.70 -91.59
C ALA A 294 -35.87 66.96 -91.78
N MET A 295 -36.29 67.62 -90.69
CA MET A 295 -37.00 68.89 -90.77
C MET A 295 -36.12 70.02 -91.33
N LEU A 296 -34.85 70.07 -90.91
CA LEU A 296 -33.89 71.07 -91.40
C LEU A 296 -33.57 70.85 -92.88
N ALA A 297 -33.46 69.60 -93.33
CA ALA A 297 -33.34 69.26 -94.75
C ALA A 297 -34.54 69.76 -95.57
N ARG A 298 -35.77 69.54 -95.09
CA ARG A 298 -36.97 70.08 -95.75
C ARG A 298 -36.98 71.60 -95.78
N ALA A 299 -36.68 72.26 -94.67
CA ALA A 299 -36.62 73.72 -94.60
C ALA A 299 -35.56 74.27 -95.57
N LYS A 300 -34.43 73.58 -95.72
CA LYS A 300 -33.40 73.92 -96.72
C LYS A 300 -33.95 73.76 -98.14
N ASP A 301 -34.63 72.65 -98.45
CA ASP A 301 -35.24 72.44 -99.77
C ASP A 301 -36.28 73.53 -100.08
N ASP A 302 -37.16 73.85 -99.13
CA ASP A 302 -38.15 74.93 -99.25
C ASP A 302 -37.50 76.30 -99.49
N LEU A 303 -36.41 76.59 -98.76
CA LEU A 303 -35.66 77.85 -98.92
C LEU A 303 -35.01 77.91 -100.31
N THR A 304 -34.40 76.82 -100.78
CA THR A 304 -33.86 76.77 -102.15
C THR A 304 -34.96 76.89 -103.22
N ALA A 305 -36.15 76.34 -102.99
CA ALA A 305 -37.30 76.51 -103.87
C ALA A 305 -37.79 77.96 -103.87
N TYR A 306 -37.83 78.60 -102.70
CA TYR A 306 -38.17 80.01 -102.56
C TYR A 306 -37.16 80.92 -103.28
N GLU A 307 -35.86 80.68 -103.13
CA GLU A 307 -34.79 81.38 -103.86
C GLU A 307 -34.93 81.22 -105.39
N ARG A 308 -35.21 80.00 -105.87
CA ARG A 308 -35.51 79.74 -107.29
C ARG A 308 -36.75 80.53 -107.75
N SER A 309 -37.80 80.62 -106.93
CA SER A 309 -38.99 81.39 -107.25
C SER A 309 -38.71 82.91 -107.33
N LEU A 310 -37.91 83.45 -106.41
CA LEU A 310 -37.50 84.85 -106.39
C LEU A 310 -36.65 85.21 -107.61
N THR A 311 -35.70 84.34 -107.99
CA THR A 311 -34.87 84.54 -109.19
C THR A 311 -35.71 84.52 -110.47
N LEU A 312 -36.73 83.65 -110.57
CA LEU A 312 -37.70 83.63 -111.67
C LEU A 312 -38.55 84.91 -111.73
N VAL A 313 -39.03 85.42 -110.59
CA VAL A 313 -39.80 86.69 -110.52
C VAL A 313 -38.91 87.88 -110.91
N ARG A 314 -37.63 87.89 -110.48
CA ARG A 314 -36.66 88.92 -110.86
C ARG A 314 -36.34 88.88 -112.35
N GLY A 315 -36.26 87.68 -112.95
CA GLY A 315 -36.15 87.47 -114.39
C GLY A 315 -37.38 87.95 -115.17
N ARG A 316 -38.60 87.74 -114.65
CA ARG A 316 -39.84 88.25 -115.28
C ARG A 316 -39.95 89.79 -115.23
N LYS A 317 -39.45 90.43 -114.17
CA LYS A 317 -39.43 91.90 -114.05
C LYS A 317 -38.36 92.56 -114.94
N SER A 318 -37.28 91.86 -115.32
CA SER A 318 -36.29 92.38 -116.28
C SER A 318 -36.67 92.17 -117.75
N THR A 319 -37.59 91.24 -118.07
CA THR A 319 -38.10 91.03 -119.43
C THR A 319 -39.41 91.78 -119.75
N GLY A 320 -40.05 92.41 -118.76
CA GLY A 320 -41.30 93.17 -118.91
C GLY A 320 -41.16 94.64 -119.33
N LYS A 321 -39.96 95.07 -119.75
CA LYS A 321 -39.67 96.45 -120.22
C LYS A 321 -39.28 96.41 -121.70
N GLY A 322 -40.25 96.13 -122.58
CA GLY A 322 -40.05 96.20 -124.03
C GLY A 322 -41.23 95.65 -124.83
N ARG A 323 -41.91 96.56 -125.57
CA ARG A 323 -43.13 96.41 -126.40
C ARG A 323 -44.42 96.67 -125.62
N GLY A 324 -45.18 97.75 -125.78
CA GLY A 324 -45.23 98.76 -126.84
C GLY A 324 -46.51 98.62 -127.67
N LYS A 325 -47.46 99.54 -127.43
CA LYS A 325 -48.37 100.21 -128.39
C LYS A 325 -49.63 99.48 -128.92
N GLU A 326 -50.65 100.32 -129.17
CA GLU A 326 -51.95 100.15 -129.90
C GLU A 326 -53.13 99.67 -129.06
N ARG A 327 -54.34 100.28 -129.00
CA ARG A 327 -55.11 101.44 -129.55
C ARG A 327 -56.19 101.72 -128.45
N SER A 328 -56.85 102.85 -128.23
CA SER A 328 -57.37 103.98 -128.99
C SER A 328 -57.64 105.13 -128.00
#